data_AF-A0A543J1G4-F1
#
_entry.id   AF-A0A543J1G4-F1
#
_cell.length_a   1.000
_cell.length_b   1.000
_cell.length_c   1.000
_cell.angle_alpha   90.00
_cell.angle_beta   90.00
_cell.angle_gamma   90.00
#
_symmetry.space_group_name_H-M   'P 1'
#
loop_
_entity.id
_entity.type
_entity.pdbx_description
1 polymer ?
#
loop_
_entity_poly.entity_id
_entity_poly.type
_entity_poly.pdbx_seq_one_letter_code
_entity_poly.pdbx_strand_id
1 'polypeptide(L)'
;MATPERLGEILGEVPAPRGSWRHEAVYASAAALRAPERGEQLAARLREVPGVREVTTAPDGMLLITVDSPGEVVRDLAAGAPGLPAAPDAARPGRSAVRWPDLPRTWDNPGFVVRYAHARAVAVQRWAARLGVPETGFDPAVLTAPPDRAAVRVLAEWPSRCRRPGRDHGPYLERLALAYHDAHERAPAVPRGDEPVTPVHVARVWLARAVRAVLAAGLAALGETPPARI
;
A
#
# COMPACT_ATOMS: atom_id res chain seq x y z
N MET A 1 14.42 9.17 0.77
CA MET A 1 13.79 8.19 -0.14
C MET A 1 12.47 8.75 -0.65
N ALA A 2 12.05 8.36 -1.85
CA ALA A 2 10.85 8.86 -2.51
C ALA A 2 9.59 8.10 -2.07
N THR A 3 9.03 8.47 -0.90
CA THR A 3 7.77 7.91 -0.39
C THR A 3 6.61 8.90 -0.55
N PRO A 4 5.35 8.44 -0.56
CA PRO A 4 4.20 9.34 -0.75
C PRO A 4 4.18 10.50 0.25
N GLU A 5 4.48 10.25 1.52
CA GLU A 5 4.49 11.30 2.55
C GLU A 5 5.62 12.30 2.30
N ARG A 6 6.84 11.83 1.99
CA ARG A 6 7.98 12.72 1.68
C ARG A 6 7.73 13.56 0.43
N LEU A 7 7.15 12.98 -0.61
CA LEU A 7 6.74 13.74 -1.80
C LEU A 7 5.65 14.76 -1.43
N GLY A 8 4.74 14.38 -0.55
CA GLY A 8 3.66 15.24 -0.06
C GLY A 8 4.13 16.47 0.70
N GLU A 9 5.22 16.37 1.47
CA GLU A 9 5.83 17.51 2.16
C GLU A 9 6.29 18.61 1.18
N ILE A 10 6.70 18.23 -0.03
CA ILE A 10 7.12 19.17 -1.07
C ILE A 10 5.89 19.70 -1.83
N LEU A 11 4.97 18.81 -2.20
CA LEU A 11 3.80 19.10 -3.02
C LEU A 11 2.69 19.85 -2.27
N GLY A 12 2.68 19.81 -0.94
CA GLY A 12 1.57 20.29 -0.10
C GLY A 12 0.36 19.34 -0.08
N GLU A 13 0.41 18.23 -0.82
CA GLU A 13 -0.56 17.14 -0.78
C GLU A 13 0.11 15.80 -1.05
N VAL A 14 -0.40 14.73 -0.46
CA VAL A 14 0.13 13.39 -0.71
C VAL A 14 -0.26 12.94 -2.12
N PRO A 15 0.71 12.66 -3.02
CA PRO A 15 0.41 12.24 -4.38
C PRO A 15 -0.20 10.84 -4.40
N ALA A 16 -0.93 10.53 -5.47
CA ALA A 16 -1.53 9.21 -5.66
C ALA A 16 -0.76 8.42 -6.72
N PRO A 17 -0.62 7.09 -6.57
CA PRO A 17 0.07 6.30 -7.57
C PRO A 17 -0.77 6.20 -8.87
N ARG A 18 -0.11 6.19 -10.04
CA ARG A 18 -0.72 6.12 -11.37
C ARG A 18 -0.23 4.89 -12.13
N GLY A 19 -1.09 4.31 -12.97
CA GLY A 19 -0.78 3.11 -13.75
C GLY A 19 -0.69 1.83 -12.90
N SER A 20 -0.16 0.75 -13.49
CA SER A 20 -0.11 -0.58 -12.88
C SER A 20 1.17 -0.87 -12.08
N TRP A 21 2.22 -0.08 -12.28
CA TRP A 21 3.58 -0.28 -11.73
C TRP A 21 4.30 -1.56 -12.10
N ARG A 22 3.80 -2.31 -13.09
CA ARG A 22 4.45 -3.53 -13.58
C ARG A 22 5.89 -3.27 -14.05
N HIS A 23 6.12 -2.14 -14.72
CA HIS A 23 7.44 -1.77 -15.25
C HIS A 23 7.95 -0.44 -14.66
N GLU A 24 7.05 0.51 -14.46
CA GLU A 24 7.40 1.86 -14.02
C GLU A 24 6.48 2.32 -12.89
N ALA A 25 7.06 2.79 -11.78
CA ALA A 25 6.30 3.34 -10.68
C ALA A 25 6.22 4.85 -10.77
N VAL A 26 5.00 5.34 -10.97
CA VAL A 26 4.70 6.76 -11.14
C VAL A 26 3.72 7.20 -10.07
N TYR A 27 4.04 8.30 -9.39
CA TYR A 27 3.10 9.08 -8.60
C TYR A 27 2.59 10.27 -9.42
N ALA A 28 1.33 10.63 -9.23
CA ALA A 28 0.71 11.78 -9.87
C ALA A 28 0.23 12.78 -8.81
N SER A 29 0.42 14.07 -9.08
CA SER A 29 -0.04 15.17 -8.25
C SER A 29 -0.65 16.29 -9.08
N ALA A 30 -1.70 16.90 -8.56
CA ALA A 30 -2.32 18.10 -9.13
C ALA A 30 -1.77 19.38 -8.47
N ALA A 31 -0.66 19.33 -7.75
CA ALA A 31 -0.08 20.49 -7.07
C ALA A 31 0.24 21.63 -8.06
N ALA A 32 0.85 21.31 -9.21
CA ALA A 32 1.14 22.30 -10.24
C ALA A 32 -0.13 22.88 -10.89
N LEU A 33 -1.25 22.16 -10.91
CA LEU A 33 -2.54 22.71 -11.37
C LEU A 33 -3.11 23.75 -10.41
N ARG A 34 -2.89 23.58 -9.11
CA ARG A 34 -3.42 24.49 -8.08
C ARG A 34 -2.55 25.72 -7.86
N ALA A 35 -1.26 25.62 -8.22
CA ALA A 35 -0.31 26.74 -8.17
C ALA A 35 0.61 26.68 -9.41
N PRO A 36 0.11 27.04 -10.61
CA PRO A 36 0.87 26.98 -11.85
C PRO A 36 2.20 27.74 -11.80
N GLU A 37 2.21 28.89 -11.11
CA GLU A 37 3.37 29.74 -10.91
C GLU A 37 4.48 29.08 -10.09
N ARG A 38 4.14 28.04 -9.30
CA ARG A 38 5.09 27.24 -8.51
C ARG A 38 5.41 25.89 -9.15
N GLY A 39 4.80 25.53 -10.27
CA GLY A 39 4.90 24.20 -10.88
C GLY A 39 6.35 23.77 -11.13
N GLU A 40 7.16 24.61 -11.78
CA GLU A 40 8.57 24.28 -12.05
C GLU A 40 9.42 24.27 -10.78
N GLN A 41 9.16 25.17 -9.83
CA GLN A 41 9.84 25.16 -8.53
C GLN A 41 9.57 23.85 -7.76
N LEU A 42 8.33 23.36 -7.78
CA LEU A 42 7.96 22.07 -7.20
C LEU A 42 8.66 20.92 -7.94
N ALA A 43 8.65 20.92 -9.27
CA ALA A 43 9.31 19.91 -10.07
C ALA A 43 10.83 19.84 -9.81
N ALA A 44 11.50 21.00 -9.73
CA ALA A 44 12.92 21.08 -9.39
C ALA A 44 13.23 20.46 -8.02
N ARG A 45 12.46 20.83 -6.99
CA ARG A 45 12.62 20.26 -5.64
C ARG A 45 12.36 18.75 -5.58
N LEU A 46 11.42 18.25 -6.40
CA LEU A 46 11.12 16.81 -6.47
C LEU A 46 12.27 16.02 -7.11
N ARG A 47 12.95 16.57 -8.12
CA ARG A 47 14.13 15.94 -8.76
C ARG A 47 15.30 15.77 -7.79
N GLU A 48 15.39 16.62 -6.75
CA GLU A 48 16.41 16.51 -5.71
C GLU A 48 16.13 15.38 -4.68
N VAL A 49 14.93 14.78 -4.69
CA VAL A 49 14.57 13.74 -3.73
C VAL A 49 15.23 12.41 -4.10
N PRO A 50 16.03 11.80 -3.19
CA PRO A 50 16.65 10.50 -3.47
C PRO A 50 15.61 9.42 -3.77
N GLY A 51 15.76 8.76 -4.92
CA GLY A 51 14.86 7.72 -5.42
C GLY A 51 13.80 8.23 -6.42
N VAL A 52 13.73 9.55 -6.67
CA VAL A 52 13.02 10.09 -7.83
C VAL A 52 13.94 9.98 -9.05
N ARG A 53 13.47 9.28 -10.09
CA ARG A 53 14.16 9.13 -11.36
C ARG A 53 13.87 10.31 -12.28
N GLU A 54 12.61 10.69 -12.37
CA GLU A 54 12.14 11.67 -13.34
C GLU A 54 10.91 12.41 -12.82
N VAL A 55 10.78 13.69 -13.22
CA VAL A 55 9.59 14.50 -13.00
C VAL A 55 9.19 15.17 -14.30
N THR A 56 8.01 14.82 -14.80
CA THR A 56 7.41 15.39 -16.01
C THR A 56 6.06 16.03 -15.71
N THR A 57 5.62 16.92 -16.60
CA THR A 57 4.28 17.51 -16.54
C THR A 57 3.43 16.89 -17.63
N ALA A 58 2.33 16.24 -17.25
CA ALA A 58 1.37 15.68 -18.18
C ALA A 58 0.61 16.79 -18.93
N PRO A 59 0.00 16.48 -20.09
CA PRO A 59 -0.80 17.47 -20.85
C PRO A 59 -1.98 18.05 -20.06
N ASP A 60 -2.49 17.29 -19.09
CA ASP A 60 -3.54 17.71 -18.17
C ASP A 60 -3.01 18.57 -17.00
N GLY A 61 -1.73 18.93 -17.00
CA GLY A 61 -1.03 19.76 -16.01
C GLY A 61 -0.65 19.04 -14.71
N MET A 62 -0.88 17.73 -14.59
CA MET A 62 -0.40 16.97 -13.44
C MET A 62 1.11 16.77 -13.48
N LEU A 63 1.76 16.83 -12.32
CA LEU A 63 3.13 16.37 -12.15
C LEU A 63 3.13 14.84 -12.07
N LEU A 64 3.91 14.20 -12.93
CA LEU A 64 4.20 12.77 -12.93
C LEU A 64 5.62 12.56 -12.39
N ILE A 65 5.72 11.78 -11.32
CA ILE A 65 6.96 11.57 -10.56
C ILE A 65 7.30 10.09 -10.65
N THR A 66 8.29 9.74 -11.48
CA THR A 66 8.77 8.37 -11.63
C THR A 66 9.79 8.07 -10.54
N VAL A 67 9.65 6.92 -9.88
CA VAL A 67 10.53 6.49 -8.78
C VAL A 67 11.22 5.16 -9.08
N ASP A 68 12.47 5.03 -8.62
CA ASP A 68 13.28 3.83 -8.82
C ASP A 68 12.87 2.68 -7.88
N SER A 69 12.63 3.02 -6.61
CA SER A 69 12.34 2.04 -5.55
C SER A 69 10.96 2.31 -4.92
N PRO A 70 9.86 1.88 -5.56
CA PRO A 70 8.53 2.05 -5.00
C PRO A 70 8.28 1.19 -3.76
N GLY A 71 9.11 0.18 -3.50
CA GLY A 71 9.05 -0.63 -2.28
C GLY A 71 9.30 0.17 -1.01
N GLU A 72 9.84 1.39 -1.10
CA GLU A 72 10.01 2.29 0.05
C GLU A 72 8.70 2.57 0.79
N VAL A 73 7.56 2.61 0.08
CA VAL A 73 6.24 2.77 0.72
C VAL A 73 5.89 1.61 1.66
N VAL A 74 6.43 0.41 1.40
CA VAL A 74 6.24 -0.76 2.27
C VAL A 74 6.93 -0.52 3.61
N ARG A 75 8.11 0.12 3.62
CA ARG A 75 8.85 0.43 4.84
C ARG A 75 8.02 1.32 5.76
N ASP A 76 7.51 2.42 5.21
CA ASP A 76 6.70 3.40 5.95
C ASP A 76 5.43 2.75 6.53
N LEU A 77 4.69 2.03 5.68
CA LEU A 77 3.44 1.38 6.09
C LEU A 77 3.64 0.23 7.08
N ALA A 78 4.76 -0.49 6.99
CA ALA A 78 5.11 -1.56 7.92
C ALA A 78 5.57 -1.03 9.29
N ALA A 79 6.16 0.16 9.33
CA ALA A 79 6.53 0.85 10.57
C ALA A 79 5.29 1.43 11.29
N GLY A 80 4.32 1.92 10.52
CA GLY A 80 3.03 2.36 11.04
C GLY A 80 2.18 2.96 9.93
N ALA A 81 1.20 2.19 9.43
CA ALA A 81 0.23 2.71 8.48
C ALA A 81 -0.55 3.87 9.12
N PRO A 82 -0.67 5.04 8.46
CA PRO A 82 -1.45 6.14 8.99
C PRO A 82 -2.88 5.67 9.24
N GLY A 83 -3.41 6.00 10.41
CA GLY A 83 -4.82 5.77 10.72
C GLY A 83 -5.70 6.59 9.78
N LEU A 84 -6.86 6.03 9.43
CA LEU A 84 -7.89 6.82 8.76
C LEU A 84 -8.39 7.90 9.72
N PRO A 85 -8.53 9.16 9.28
CA PRO A 85 -9.16 10.18 10.12
C PRO A 85 -10.54 9.68 10.50
N ALA A 86 -10.92 9.88 11.77
CA ALA A 86 -12.27 9.60 12.21
C ALA A 86 -13.23 10.29 11.24
N ALA A 87 -14.22 9.56 10.74
CA ALA A 87 -15.21 10.15 9.86
C ALA A 87 -15.81 11.38 10.58
N PRO A 88 -15.93 12.55 9.93
CA PRO A 88 -16.50 13.74 10.56
C PRO A 88 -17.94 13.51 11.09
N ASP A 89 -18.56 12.40 10.69
CA ASP A 89 -19.91 11.96 11.04
C ASP A 89 -19.92 10.67 11.89
N ALA A 90 -18.83 10.33 12.60
CA ALA A 90 -18.79 9.18 13.53
C ALA A 90 -19.87 9.27 14.65
N ALA A 91 -20.51 10.44 14.81
CA ALA A 91 -21.67 10.66 15.68
C ALA A 91 -23.03 10.26 15.05
N ARG A 92 -23.10 9.95 13.75
CA ARG A 92 -24.32 9.41 13.12
C ARG A 92 -24.20 7.89 13.00
N PRO A 93 -24.94 7.10 13.80
CA PRO A 93 -24.99 5.66 13.62
C PRO A 93 -25.51 5.31 12.21
N GLY A 94 -24.82 4.41 11.51
CA GLY A 94 -25.30 3.81 10.26
C GLY A 94 -24.65 4.28 8.94
N ARG A 95 -23.54 5.04 8.96
CA ARG A 95 -22.92 5.58 7.73
C ARG A 95 -21.59 4.96 7.27
N SER A 96 -21.12 3.88 7.88
CA SER A 96 -20.32 2.91 7.12
C SER A 96 -21.31 2.09 6.29
N ALA A 97 -21.48 2.47 5.02
CA ALA A 97 -22.52 1.87 4.16
C ALA A 97 -22.27 0.38 3.85
N VAL A 98 -21.08 -0.14 4.14
CA VAL A 98 -20.69 -1.52 3.86
C VAL A 98 -20.45 -2.25 5.17
N ARG A 99 -21.41 -3.08 5.57
CA ARG A 99 -21.19 -4.13 6.58
C ARG A 99 -21.14 -5.45 5.84
N TRP A 100 -19.94 -6.03 5.69
CA TRP A 100 -19.83 -7.31 5.01
C TRP A 100 -20.43 -8.43 5.86
N PRO A 101 -21.21 -9.35 5.27
CA PRO A 101 -21.65 -10.53 5.98
C PRO A 101 -20.46 -11.44 6.30
N ASP A 102 -20.54 -12.21 7.39
CA ASP A 102 -19.50 -13.19 7.73
C ASP A 102 -19.52 -14.41 6.80
N LEU A 103 -20.72 -14.83 6.39
CA LEU A 103 -20.97 -15.96 5.51
C LEU A 103 -21.59 -15.51 4.17
N PRO A 104 -21.36 -16.26 3.08
CA PRO A 104 -20.50 -17.44 2.99
C PRO A 104 -19.01 -17.06 2.97
N ARG A 105 -18.14 -18.00 3.38
CA ARG A 105 -16.68 -17.85 3.33
C ARG A 105 -16.14 -18.27 1.96
N THR A 106 -16.52 -17.52 0.93
CA THR A 106 -16.15 -17.76 -0.47
C THR A 106 -15.47 -16.52 -1.07
N TRP A 107 -14.77 -16.71 -2.19
CA TRP A 107 -14.12 -15.62 -2.92
C TRP A 107 -15.12 -14.57 -3.45
N ASP A 108 -16.41 -14.92 -3.58
CA ASP A 108 -17.48 -14.00 -3.97
C ASP A 108 -17.94 -13.08 -2.82
N ASN A 109 -17.47 -13.31 -1.59
CA ASN A 109 -17.73 -12.44 -0.44
C ASN A 109 -16.53 -11.51 -0.19
N PRO A 110 -16.60 -10.22 -0.54
CA PRO A 110 -15.49 -9.28 -0.37
C PRO A 110 -14.99 -9.19 1.07
N GLY A 111 -15.89 -9.28 2.06
CA GLY A 111 -15.50 -9.26 3.46
C GLY A 111 -14.67 -10.47 3.87
N PHE A 112 -15.03 -11.65 3.38
CA PHE A 112 -14.20 -12.85 3.58
C PHE A 112 -12.83 -12.68 2.93
N VAL A 113 -12.77 -12.19 1.68
CA VAL A 113 -11.50 -11.95 0.97
C VAL A 113 -10.59 -11.01 1.76
N VAL A 114 -11.13 -9.89 2.23
CA VAL A 114 -10.37 -8.89 3.01
C VAL A 114 -9.89 -9.46 4.34
N ARG A 115 -10.79 -10.07 5.11
CA ARG A 115 -10.45 -10.67 6.40
C ARG A 115 -9.42 -11.79 6.23
N TYR A 116 -9.55 -12.61 5.20
CA TYR A 116 -8.63 -13.73 4.94
C TYR A 116 -7.25 -13.25 4.52
N ALA A 117 -7.14 -12.20 3.70
CA ALA A 117 -5.87 -11.54 3.41
C ALA A 117 -5.17 -11.06 4.69
N HIS A 118 -5.90 -10.43 5.62
CA HIS A 118 -5.33 -10.02 6.90
C HIS A 118 -4.84 -11.23 7.72
N ALA A 119 -5.67 -12.25 7.92
CA ALA A 119 -5.29 -13.45 8.67
C ALA A 119 -4.08 -14.16 8.07
N ARG A 120 -4.00 -14.23 6.73
CA ARG A 120 -2.87 -14.77 5.97
C ARG A 120 -1.60 -13.95 6.14
N ALA A 121 -1.69 -12.61 6.14
CA ALA A 121 -0.56 -11.74 6.41
C ALA A 121 -0.01 -11.92 7.84
N VAL A 122 -0.89 -12.11 8.83
CA VAL A 122 -0.48 -12.49 10.20
C VAL A 122 0.20 -13.87 10.20
N ALA A 123 -0.31 -14.84 9.42
CA ALA A 123 0.28 -16.17 9.34
C ALA A 123 1.68 -16.17 8.73
N VAL A 124 1.89 -15.41 7.65
CA VAL A 124 3.21 -15.26 7.00
C VAL A 124 4.28 -14.82 7.98
N GLN A 125 4.00 -13.85 8.86
CA GLN A 125 4.96 -13.40 9.87
C GLN A 125 5.35 -14.54 10.83
N ARG A 126 4.37 -15.36 11.25
CA ARG A 126 4.63 -16.51 12.12
C ARG A 126 5.43 -17.61 11.39
N TRP A 127 5.15 -17.84 10.11
CA TRP A 127 5.87 -18.83 9.31
C TRP A 127 7.30 -18.39 9.04
N ALA A 128 7.50 -17.12 8.68
CA ALA A 128 8.81 -16.51 8.48
C ALA A 128 9.72 -16.67 9.71
N ALA A 129 9.20 -16.37 10.90
CA ALA A 129 9.93 -16.56 12.15
C ALA A 129 10.35 -18.02 12.39
N ARG A 130 9.46 -18.99 12.11
CA ARG A 130 9.76 -20.43 12.25
C ARG A 130 10.78 -20.93 11.23
N LEU A 131 10.80 -20.35 10.04
CA LEU A 131 11.71 -20.70 8.95
C LEU A 131 13.01 -19.89 8.97
N GLY A 132 13.24 -19.09 10.02
CA GLY A 132 14.46 -18.32 10.19
C GLY A 132 14.64 -17.17 9.19
N VAL A 133 13.56 -16.65 8.60
CA VAL A 133 13.64 -15.44 7.77
C VAL A 133 13.95 -14.24 8.67
N PRO A 134 15.03 -13.48 8.41
CA PRO A 134 15.38 -12.31 9.22
C PRO A 134 14.26 -11.26 9.28
N GLU A 135 14.05 -10.68 10.46
CA GLU A 135 13.09 -9.58 10.62
C GLU A 135 13.64 -8.23 10.12
N THR A 136 14.97 -8.11 10.05
CA THR A 136 15.70 -6.91 9.60
C THR A 136 16.36 -7.15 8.25
N GLY A 137 16.96 -6.09 7.66
CA GLY A 137 17.62 -6.18 6.35
C GLY A 137 16.65 -6.05 5.18
N PHE A 138 15.53 -5.34 5.37
CA PHE A 138 14.59 -5.07 4.28
C PHE A 138 15.23 -4.22 3.18
N ASP A 139 15.40 -4.84 2.02
CA ASP A 139 15.72 -4.15 0.77
C ASP A 139 14.44 -3.99 -0.09
N PRO A 140 13.93 -2.77 -0.29
CA PRO A 140 12.76 -2.53 -1.12
C PRO A 140 13.03 -2.70 -2.61
N ALA A 141 14.29 -2.63 -3.05
CA ALA A 141 14.64 -2.72 -4.47
C ALA A 141 14.41 -4.12 -5.05
N VAL A 142 14.39 -5.18 -4.21
CA VAL A 142 14.17 -6.57 -4.66
C VAL A 142 12.71 -6.94 -4.89
N LEU A 143 11.75 -6.06 -4.58
CA LEU A 143 10.31 -6.24 -4.88
C LEU A 143 10.02 -5.96 -6.37
N THR A 144 10.61 -6.75 -7.26
CA THR A 144 10.56 -6.52 -8.72
C THR A 144 9.57 -7.42 -9.44
N ALA A 145 9.13 -8.53 -8.83
CA ALA A 145 8.21 -9.45 -9.51
C ALA A 145 6.85 -8.77 -9.76
N PRO A 146 6.16 -9.08 -10.88
CA PRO A 146 4.89 -8.44 -11.19
C PRO A 146 3.82 -8.50 -10.07
N PRO A 147 3.63 -9.63 -9.35
CA PRO A 147 2.69 -9.68 -8.22
C PRO A 147 3.12 -8.79 -7.04
N ASP A 148 4.42 -8.73 -6.75
CA ASP A 148 4.98 -7.85 -5.70
C ASP A 148 4.69 -6.38 -6.05
N ARG A 149 4.98 -5.98 -7.29
CA ARG A 149 4.73 -4.62 -7.81
C ARG A 149 3.25 -4.24 -7.79
N ALA A 150 2.37 -5.18 -8.11
CA ALA A 150 0.92 -4.96 -8.08
C ALA A 150 0.42 -4.67 -6.65
N ALA A 151 0.87 -5.45 -5.66
CA ALA A 151 0.53 -5.22 -4.27
C ALA A 151 1.10 -3.89 -3.74
N VAL A 152 2.38 -3.60 -4.03
CA VAL A 152 3.04 -2.32 -3.69
C VAL A 152 2.29 -1.13 -4.28
N ARG A 153 1.82 -1.22 -5.52
CA ARG A 153 1.01 -0.19 -6.17
C ARG A 153 -0.30 0.09 -5.44
N VAL A 154 -1.01 -0.94 -4.96
CA VAL A 154 -2.26 -0.72 -4.22
C VAL A 154 -1.98 -0.14 -2.83
N LEU A 155 -0.93 -0.61 -2.15
CA LEU A 155 -0.47 -0.04 -0.88
C LEU A 155 -0.14 1.45 -0.99
N ALA A 156 0.49 1.86 -2.09
CA ALA A 156 0.85 3.25 -2.32
C ALA A 156 -0.33 4.22 -2.42
N GLU A 157 -1.57 3.74 -2.61
CA GLU A 157 -2.77 4.59 -2.54
C GLU A 157 -3.12 4.97 -1.09
N TRP A 158 -2.72 4.16 -0.10
CA TRP A 158 -3.18 4.30 1.28
C TRP A 158 -2.92 5.70 1.87
N PRO A 159 -1.71 6.28 1.76
CA PRO A 159 -1.42 7.59 2.33
C PRO A 159 -2.34 8.69 1.79
N SER A 160 -2.51 8.78 0.47
CA SER A 160 -3.35 9.82 -0.14
C SER A 160 -4.85 9.61 0.14
N ARG A 161 -5.29 8.35 0.29
CA ARG A 161 -6.65 8.02 0.75
C ARG A 161 -6.91 8.46 2.17
N CYS A 162 -5.94 8.36 3.08
CA CYS A 162 -6.08 8.82 4.46
C CYS A 162 -6.22 10.35 4.57
N ARG A 163 -5.81 11.11 3.54
CA ARG A 163 -5.99 12.57 3.49
C ARG A 163 -7.34 13.01 2.93
N ARG A 164 -8.20 12.07 2.52
CA ARG A 164 -9.50 12.37 1.89
C ARG A 164 -10.65 11.76 2.72
N PRO A 165 -11.31 12.56 3.58
CA PRO A 165 -12.41 12.05 4.40
C PRO A 165 -13.61 11.63 3.54
N GLY A 166 -14.41 10.69 4.07
CA GLY A 166 -15.71 10.31 3.48
C GLY A 166 -15.66 9.39 2.26
N ARG A 167 -14.50 8.80 1.93
CA ARG A 167 -14.42 7.75 0.90
C ARG A 167 -14.88 6.40 1.45
N ASP A 168 -15.62 5.65 0.64
CA ASP A 168 -15.78 4.21 0.89
C ASP A 168 -14.44 3.50 0.69
N HIS A 169 -14.00 2.77 1.72
CA HIS A 169 -12.75 2.02 1.75
C HIS A 169 -12.95 0.55 1.38
N GLY A 170 -14.17 0.02 1.38
CA GLY A 170 -14.45 -1.39 1.10
C GLY A 170 -13.84 -1.89 -0.21
N PRO A 171 -14.15 -1.27 -1.36
CA PRO A 171 -13.57 -1.66 -2.65
C PRO A 171 -12.04 -1.49 -2.73
N TYR A 172 -11.46 -0.58 -1.94
CA TYR A 172 -10.01 -0.45 -1.87
C TYR A 172 -9.38 -1.62 -1.11
N LEU A 173 -9.94 -1.97 0.05
CA LEU A 173 -9.45 -3.08 0.85
C LEU A 173 -9.57 -4.40 0.11
N GLU A 174 -10.67 -4.60 -0.63
CA GLU A 174 -10.86 -5.76 -1.50
C GLU A 174 -9.78 -5.83 -2.59
N ARG A 175 -9.52 -4.73 -3.31
CA ARG A 175 -8.43 -4.69 -4.30
C ARG A 175 -7.07 -5.01 -3.69
N LEU A 176 -6.78 -4.48 -2.49
CA LEU A 176 -5.53 -4.76 -1.79
C LEU A 176 -5.43 -6.24 -1.39
N ALA A 177 -6.52 -6.79 -0.87
CA ALA A 177 -6.61 -8.19 -0.48
C ALA A 177 -6.39 -9.12 -1.68
N LEU A 178 -7.07 -8.88 -2.80
CA LEU A 178 -6.90 -9.64 -4.04
C LEU A 178 -5.47 -9.57 -4.58
N ALA A 179 -4.87 -8.37 -4.63
CA ALA A 179 -3.48 -8.20 -5.06
C ALA A 179 -2.50 -8.96 -4.13
N TYR A 180 -2.75 -8.95 -2.82
CA TYR A 180 -1.94 -9.69 -1.86
C TYR A 180 -2.14 -11.20 -1.94
N HIS A 181 -3.36 -11.68 -2.20
CA HIS A 181 -3.60 -13.11 -2.46
C HIS A 181 -2.81 -13.58 -3.68
N ASP A 182 -2.86 -12.84 -4.79
CA ASP A 182 -2.09 -13.17 -5.99
C ASP A 182 -0.58 -13.18 -5.73
N ALA A 183 -0.07 -12.18 -5.00
CA ALA A 183 1.33 -12.15 -4.57
C ALA A 183 1.68 -13.35 -3.68
N HIS A 184 0.82 -13.72 -2.73
CA HIS A 184 1.07 -14.86 -1.84
C HIS A 184 1.19 -16.19 -2.60
N GLU A 185 0.34 -16.42 -3.60
CA GLU A 185 0.34 -17.67 -4.36
C GLU A 185 1.53 -17.75 -5.33
N ARG A 186 1.80 -16.66 -6.06
CA ARG A 186 2.80 -16.62 -7.16
C ARG A 186 4.20 -16.18 -6.73
N ALA A 187 4.29 -15.46 -5.63
CA ALA A 187 5.49 -14.83 -5.10
C ALA A 187 5.54 -15.03 -3.57
N PRO A 188 5.65 -16.29 -3.09
CA PRO A 188 5.56 -16.59 -1.67
C PRO A 188 6.63 -15.84 -0.87
N ALA A 189 6.24 -15.43 0.33
CA ALA A 189 7.11 -14.67 1.24
C ALA A 189 8.09 -15.56 2.04
N VAL A 190 7.81 -16.85 2.14
CA VAL A 190 8.62 -17.83 2.88
C VAL A 190 9.17 -18.87 1.90
N PRO A 191 10.37 -19.41 2.16
CA PRO A 191 10.97 -20.44 1.31
C PRO A 191 10.12 -21.71 1.28
N ARG A 192 10.17 -22.45 0.17
CA ARG A 192 9.47 -23.73 -0.01
C ARG A 192 10.45 -24.91 -0.02
N GLY A 193 10.14 -25.97 0.72
CA GLY A 193 11.00 -27.16 0.79
C GLY A 193 12.40 -26.81 1.31
N ASP A 194 13.43 -27.20 0.56
CA ASP A 194 14.84 -26.96 0.90
C ASP A 194 15.40 -25.65 0.31
N GLU A 195 14.56 -24.76 -0.22
CA GLU A 195 14.98 -23.46 -0.73
C GLU A 195 15.66 -22.63 0.38
N PRO A 196 16.80 -21.98 0.10
CA PRO A 196 17.44 -21.11 1.07
C PRO A 196 16.61 -19.84 1.28
N VAL A 197 16.70 -19.27 2.49
CA VAL A 197 16.26 -17.90 2.73
C VAL A 197 17.12 -16.94 1.90
N THR A 198 16.49 -15.97 1.26
CA THR A 198 17.14 -14.98 0.39
C THR A 198 16.55 -13.59 0.69
N PRO A 199 17.19 -12.49 0.25
CA PRO A 199 16.69 -11.13 0.50
C PRO A 199 15.24 -10.88 0.04
N VAL A 200 14.78 -11.57 -1.00
CA VAL A 200 13.39 -11.43 -1.48
C VAL A 200 12.37 -11.95 -0.46
N HIS A 201 12.72 -12.97 0.33
CA HIS A 201 11.86 -13.48 1.39
C HIS A 201 11.69 -12.43 2.48
N VAL A 202 12.77 -11.78 2.91
CA VAL A 202 12.73 -10.65 3.87
C VAL A 202 11.82 -9.54 3.32
N ALA A 203 12.02 -9.15 2.06
CA ALA A 203 11.23 -8.09 1.43
C ALA A 203 9.73 -8.40 1.34
N ARG A 204 9.36 -9.65 1.03
CA ARG A 204 7.96 -10.09 0.96
C ARG A 204 7.31 -10.27 2.32
N VAL A 205 8.08 -10.61 3.36
CA VAL A 205 7.60 -10.58 4.75
C VAL A 205 7.29 -9.14 5.17
N TRP A 206 8.12 -8.17 4.78
CA TRP A 206 7.84 -6.75 4.97
C TRP A 206 6.61 -6.29 4.19
N LEU A 207 6.43 -6.77 2.95
CA LEU A 207 5.21 -6.53 2.18
C LEU A 207 3.96 -7.06 2.92
N ALA A 208 4.00 -8.30 3.42
CA ALA A 208 2.93 -8.87 4.23
C ALA A 208 2.67 -8.03 5.51
N ARG A 209 3.72 -7.48 6.14
CA ARG A 209 3.59 -6.59 7.29
C ARG A 209 2.88 -5.27 6.95
N ALA A 210 3.22 -4.64 5.83
CA ALA A 210 2.52 -3.45 5.37
C ALA A 210 1.05 -3.74 5.01
N VAL A 211 0.77 -4.85 4.32
CA VAL A 211 -0.60 -5.28 4.02
C VAL A 211 -1.40 -5.52 5.30
N ARG A 212 -0.83 -6.23 6.27
CA ARG A 212 -1.46 -6.44 7.58
C ARG A 212 -1.82 -5.10 8.24
N ALA A 213 -0.88 -4.15 8.28
CA ALA A 213 -1.10 -2.85 8.92
C ALA A 213 -2.22 -2.05 8.23
N VAL A 214 -2.21 -1.98 6.89
CA VAL A 214 -3.24 -1.26 6.13
C VAL A 214 -4.61 -1.93 6.23
N LEU A 215 -4.68 -3.25 6.10
CA LEU A 215 -5.95 -3.97 6.24
C LEU A 215 -6.51 -3.84 7.66
N ALA A 216 -5.66 -3.88 8.69
CA ALA A 216 -6.09 -3.67 10.07
C ALA A 216 -6.67 -2.26 10.27
N ALA A 217 -6.00 -1.23 9.77
CA ALA A 217 -6.47 0.16 9.86
C ALA A 217 -7.79 0.37 9.07
N GLY A 218 -7.90 -0.24 7.89
CA GLY A 218 -9.10 -0.19 7.06
C GLY A 218 -10.30 -0.91 7.69
N LEU A 219 -10.11 -2.13 8.18
CA LEU A 219 -11.16 -2.89 8.88
C LEU A 219 -11.63 -2.14 10.14
N ALA A 220 -10.69 -1.60 10.92
CA ALA A 220 -11.03 -0.80 12.11
C ALA A 220 -11.88 0.43 11.75
N ALA A 221 -11.58 1.11 10.65
CA ALA A 221 -12.37 2.25 10.17
C ALA A 221 -13.78 1.86 9.69
N LEU A 222 -13.99 0.59 9.30
CA LEU A 222 -15.31 0.03 9.00
C LEU A 222 -16.05 -0.48 10.25
N GLY A 223 -15.44 -0.37 11.43
CA GLY A 223 -15.98 -0.89 12.69
C GLY A 223 -15.78 -2.40 12.88
N GLU A 224 -14.91 -3.03 12.09
CA GLU A 224 -14.55 -4.44 12.23
C GLU A 224 -13.29 -4.63 13.07
N THR A 225 -13.25 -5.72 13.84
CA THR A 225 -12.02 -6.17 14.50
C THR A 225 -11.24 -7.07 13.56
N PRO A 226 -10.00 -6.73 13.16
CA PRO A 226 -9.22 -7.54 12.23
C PRO A 226 -8.94 -8.95 12.79
N PRO A 227 -9.33 -10.03 12.09
CA PRO A 227 -9.18 -11.38 12.62
C PRO A 227 -7.72 -11.86 12.51
N ALA A 228 -7.21 -12.45 13.58
CA ALA A 228 -5.87 -13.07 13.59
C ALA A 228 -5.84 -14.44 12.88
N ARG A 229 -7.02 -15.08 12.74
CA ARG A 229 -7.27 -16.40 12.13
C ARG A 229 -8.71 -16.43 11.60
N ILE A 230 -8.98 -17.23 10.57
CA ILE A 230 -10.31 -17.47 9.98
C ILE A 230 -10.49 -18.97 9.76
#